data_AF-A0A821V8C8-F1
#
_entry.id   AF-A0A821V8C8-F1
#
_cell.length_a   1.000
_cell.length_b   1.000
_cell.length_c   1.000
_cell.angle_alpha   90.00
_cell.angle_beta   90.00
_cell.angle_gamma   90.00
#
_symmetry.space_group_name_H-M   'P 1'
#
loop_
_entity.id
_entity.type
_entity.pdbx_description
1 polymer ?
#
loop_
_entity_poly.entity_id
_entity_poly.type
_entity_poly.pdbx_seq_one_letter_code
_entity_poly.pdbx_strand_id
1 'polypeptide(L)'
;VRIPNESQFALIFSSDPGTVSFGSEIGGNSFFTSALLNHLEKPNLRLEDVMRKVTKEILKKSSKKQRPWLHLCLTEPFYFNKG
;
A
#
# COMPACT_ATOMS: atom_id res chain seq x y z
N VAL A 1 24.35 -6.91 0.24
CA VAL A 1 23.95 -5.62 0.87
C VAL A 1 23.75 -5.86 2.35
N ARG A 2 24.41 -5.09 3.23
CA ARG A 2 24.21 -5.21 4.70
C ARG A 2 23.23 -4.13 5.12
N ILE A 3 22.11 -4.50 5.70
CA ILE A 3 21.15 -3.56 6.28
C ILE A 3 21.52 -3.39 7.77
N PRO A 4 21.79 -2.16 8.25
CA PRO A 4 22.04 -1.91 9.67
C PRO A 4 20.87 -2.37 10.54
N ASN A 5 21.13 -2.89 11.75
CA ASN A 5 20.10 -3.41 12.65
C ASN A 5 19.04 -2.35 13.05
N GLU A 6 19.39 -1.07 13.04
CA GLU A 6 18.49 0.03 13.37
C GLU A 6 17.68 0.54 12.16
N SER A 7 17.92 -0.02 10.97
CA SER A 7 17.23 0.44 9.77
C SER A 7 15.77 0.03 9.78
N GLN A 8 14.90 1.02 9.63
CA GLN A 8 13.47 0.81 9.46
C GLN A 8 13.10 1.01 7.98
N PHE A 9 12.32 0.11 7.42
CA PHE A 9 11.89 0.20 6.02
C PHE A 9 10.49 -0.35 5.79
N ALA A 10 9.86 0.13 4.73
CA ALA A 10 8.66 -0.46 4.15
C ALA A 10 8.81 -0.49 2.62
N LEU A 11 8.60 -1.67 2.04
CA LEU A 11 8.53 -1.89 0.60
C LEU A 11 7.10 -2.27 0.26
N ILE A 12 6.46 -1.47 -0.59
CA ILE A 12 5.05 -1.63 -0.96
C ILE A 12 4.96 -1.85 -2.45
N PHE A 13 4.60 -3.06 -2.84
CA PHE A 13 4.40 -3.46 -4.24
C PHE A 13 2.93 -3.31 -4.61
N SER A 14 2.66 -2.85 -5.83
CA SER A 14 1.28 -2.66 -6.30
C SER A 14 0.52 -3.98 -6.49
N SER A 15 1.23 -5.09 -6.64
CA SER A 15 0.68 -6.44 -6.76
C SER A 15 1.58 -7.48 -6.08
N ASP A 16 1.03 -8.65 -5.80
CA ASP A 16 1.75 -9.80 -5.28
C ASP A 16 2.48 -10.57 -6.40
N PRO A 17 3.52 -11.36 -6.05
CA PRO A 17 4.28 -12.10 -7.05
C PRO A 17 3.38 -13.01 -7.90
N GLY A 18 3.59 -12.98 -9.22
CA GLY A 18 2.83 -13.79 -10.17
C GLY A 18 1.49 -13.19 -10.61
N THR A 19 1.11 -11.99 -10.15
CA THR A 19 -0.12 -11.31 -10.58
C THR A 19 0.18 -9.97 -11.28
N VAL A 20 -0.82 -9.44 -11.99
CA VAL A 20 -0.70 -8.18 -12.74
C VAL A 20 -1.19 -6.99 -11.91
N SER A 21 -0.49 -5.86 -12.03
CA SER A 21 -0.96 -4.58 -11.51
C SER A 21 -1.85 -3.89 -12.55
N PHE A 22 -3.11 -3.64 -12.21
CA PHE A 22 -4.04 -2.96 -13.11
C PHE A 22 -3.78 -1.45 -13.17
N GLY A 23 -3.80 -0.92 -14.40
CA GLY A 23 -3.73 0.51 -14.69
C GLY A 23 -5.04 1.24 -14.41
N SER A 24 -5.22 2.41 -15.00
CA SER A 24 -6.52 3.11 -14.99
C SER A 24 -7.42 2.61 -16.12
N GLU A 25 -8.74 2.56 -15.90
CA GLU A 25 -9.74 2.23 -16.92
C GLU A 25 -9.98 3.39 -17.92
N ILE A 26 -9.85 4.65 -17.47
CA ILE A 26 -10.18 5.85 -18.23
C ILE A 26 -9.02 6.87 -18.30
N GLY A 27 -7.79 6.40 -18.09
CA GLY A 27 -6.61 7.27 -17.93
C GLY A 27 -6.44 7.80 -16.50
N GLY A 28 -5.25 8.29 -16.16
CA GLY A 28 -4.92 8.72 -14.80
C GLY A 28 -4.24 7.63 -13.95
N ASN A 29 -4.47 7.67 -12.63
CA ASN A 29 -3.75 6.84 -11.66
C ASN A 29 -4.13 5.35 -11.75
N SER A 30 -3.15 4.47 -11.55
CA SER A 30 -3.38 3.02 -11.43
C SER A 30 -4.36 2.69 -10.30
N PHE A 31 -4.90 1.47 -10.26
CA PHE A 31 -5.73 1.03 -9.14
C PHE A 31 -5.03 1.18 -7.79
N PHE A 32 -3.73 0.87 -7.75
CA PHE A 32 -2.91 1.01 -6.56
C PHE A 32 -2.75 2.46 -6.14
N THR A 33 -2.26 3.32 -7.04
CA THR A 33 -2.00 4.73 -6.74
C THR A 33 -3.29 5.45 -6.35
N SER A 34 -4.40 5.18 -7.04
CA SER A 34 -5.71 5.75 -6.72
C SER A 34 -6.19 5.35 -5.32
N ALA A 35 -6.11 4.06 -4.98
CA ALA A 35 -6.54 3.56 -3.67
C ALA A 35 -5.63 4.08 -2.54
N LEU A 36 -4.33 4.22 -2.80
CA LEU A 36 -3.38 4.79 -1.84
C LEU A 36 -3.75 6.25 -1.51
N LEU A 37 -3.94 7.09 -2.53
CA LEU A 37 -4.31 8.49 -2.36
C LEU A 37 -5.62 8.66 -1.58
N ASN A 38 -6.63 7.81 -1.85
CA ASN A 38 -7.91 7.81 -1.12
C ASN A 38 -7.80 7.53 0.40
N HIS A 39 -6.66 7.02 0.86
CA HIS A 39 -6.47 6.62 2.25
C HIS A 39 -5.28 7.28 2.94
N LEU A 40 -4.37 7.88 2.18
CA LEU A 40 -3.14 8.50 2.67
C LEU A 40 -3.42 9.73 3.56
N GLU A 41 -4.41 10.54 3.20
CA GLU A 41 -4.74 11.80 3.91
C GLU A 41 -5.52 11.59 5.21
N LYS A 42 -5.99 10.36 5.49
CA LYS A 42 -6.83 10.09 6.66
C LYS A 42 -5.98 10.21 7.93
N PRO A 43 -6.34 11.09 8.89
CA PRO A 43 -5.55 11.33 10.08
C PRO A 43 -5.53 10.11 10.98
N ASN A 44 -4.44 9.97 11.75
CA ASN A 44 -4.28 8.99 12.83
C ASN A 44 -4.41 7.52 12.40
N LEU A 45 -4.06 7.20 11.15
CA LEU A 45 -3.95 5.82 10.68
C LEU A 45 -2.50 5.37 10.59
N ARG A 46 -2.23 4.19 11.15
CA ARG A 46 -0.94 3.50 10.99
C ARG A 46 -0.77 3.05 9.55
N LEU A 47 0.47 2.94 9.07
CA LEU A 47 0.81 2.42 7.74
C LEU A 47 0.06 1.12 7.43
N GLU A 48 0.04 0.18 8.37
CA GLU A 48 -0.60 -1.11 8.24
C GLU A 48 -2.13 -0.99 8.08
N ASP A 49 -2.75 -0.03 8.78
CA ASP A 49 -4.18 0.24 8.67
C ASP A 49 -4.52 0.90 7.32
N VAL A 50 -3.68 1.82 6.84
CA VAL A 50 -3.79 2.38 5.49
C VAL A 50 -3.70 1.26 4.46
N MET A 51 -2.67 0.42 4.53
CA MET A 51 -2.46 -0.67 3.57
C MET A 51 -3.56 -1.73 3.61
N ARG A 52 -4.15 -2.02 4.79
CA ARG A 52 -5.33 -2.89 4.90
C ARG A 52 -6.53 -2.32 4.14
N LYS A 53 -6.77 -1.00 4.24
CA LYS A 53 -7.86 -0.33 3.50
C LYS A 53 -7.59 -0.30 2.00
N VAL A 54 -6.36 0.04 1.59
CA VAL A 54 -5.92 0.02 0.18
C VAL A 54 -6.13 -1.35 -0.44
N THR A 55 -5.71 -2.41 0.25
CA THR A 55 -5.87 -3.80 -0.20
C THR A 55 -7.35 -4.16 -0.37
N LYS A 56 -8.20 -3.78 0.58
CA LYS A 56 -9.65 -4.03 0.49
C LYS A 56 -10.28 -3.34 -0.72
N GLU A 57 -9.88 -2.10 -1.00
CA GLU A 57 -10.37 -1.35 -2.17
C GLU A 57 -9.94 -2.01 -3.49
N ILE A 58 -8.65 -2.37 -3.61
CA ILE A 58 -8.11 -2.98 -4.82
C ILE A 58 -8.70 -4.37 -5.06
N LEU A 59 -8.91 -5.18 -4.03
CA LEU A 59 -9.59 -6.47 -4.17
C LEU A 59 -11.02 -6.31 -4.71
N LYS A 60 -11.72 -5.24 -4.32
CA LYS A 60 -13.06 -4.93 -4.85
C LYS A 60 -12.97 -4.50 -6.33
N LYS A 61 -12.09 -3.56 -6.67
CA LYS A 61 -11.93 -3.02 -8.03
C LYS A 61 -11.45 -4.07 -9.04
N SER A 62 -10.47 -4.87 -8.64
CA SER A 62 -9.85 -5.88 -9.50
C SER A 62 -10.62 -7.20 -9.58
N SER A 63 -11.81 -7.31 -8.98
CA SER A 63 -12.50 -8.60 -8.81
C SER A 63 -11.60 -9.68 -8.20
N LYS A 64 -10.86 -9.31 -7.14
CA LYS A 64 -9.88 -10.13 -6.41
C LYS A 64 -8.67 -10.62 -7.23
N LYS A 65 -8.34 -9.96 -8.35
CA LYS A 65 -7.22 -10.33 -9.23
C LYS A 65 -5.90 -9.61 -8.91
N GLN A 66 -5.96 -8.54 -8.12
CA GLN A 66 -4.78 -7.79 -7.68
C GLN A 66 -4.82 -7.62 -6.16
N ARG A 67 -3.67 -7.85 -5.53
CA ARG A 67 -3.47 -7.65 -4.10
C ARG A 67 -2.09 -7.03 -3.88
N PRO A 68 -1.99 -5.82 -3.31
CA PRO A 68 -0.69 -5.24 -2.96
C PRO A 68 0.09 -6.12 -2.00
N TRP A 69 1.41 -6.09 -2.11
CA TRP A 69 2.29 -6.86 -1.24
C TRP A 69 3.18 -5.93 -0.43
N LEU A 70 3.33 -6.19 0.86
CA LEU A 70 4.00 -5.31 1.81
C LEU A 70 5.09 -6.09 2.55
N HIS A 71 6.32 -5.57 2.49
CA HIS A 71 7.40 -5.97 3.38
C HIS A 71 7.74 -4.80 4.30
N LEU A 72 7.66 -5.02 5.60
CA LEU A 72 7.90 -3.99 6.60
C LEU A 72 8.86 -4.49 7.67
N CYS A 73 9.76 -3.60 8.07
CA CYS A 73 10.61 -3.74 9.23
C CYS A 73 10.54 -2.39 9.95
N LEU A 74 9.52 -2.23 10.80
CA LEU A 74 9.29 -1.03 11.61
C LEU A 74 9.31 -1.45 13.07
N THR A 75 9.99 -0.66 13.91
CA THR A 75 9.99 -0.88 15.37
C THR A 75 8.90 -0.07 16.06
N GLU A 76 8.46 1.03 15.42
CA GLU A 76 7.43 1.93 15.91
C GLU A 76 6.36 2.18 14.82
N PRO A 77 5.11 2.51 15.20
CA PRO A 77 4.06 2.77 14.24
C PRO A 77 4.36 4.02 13.40
N PHE A 78 4.28 3.88 12.07
CA PHE A 78 4.37 5.00 11.15
C PHE A 78 2.97 5.54 10.80
N TYR A 79 2.83 6.86 10.77
CA TYR A 79 1.59 7.55 10.39
C TYR A 79 1.90 8.53 9.27
N PHE A 80 1.15 8.46 8.16
CA PHE A 80 1.28 9.44 7.07
C PHE A 80 0.78 10.82 7.48
N ASN A 81 -0.34 10.85 8.22
CA ASN A 81 -0.94 12.07 8.73
C ASN A 81 -1.15 11.91 10.24
N LYS A 82 -0.22 12.47 11.03
CA LYS A 82 -0.38 12.64 12.47
C LYS A 82 -1.31 13.84 12.65
N GLY A 83 -2.52 13.59 13.16
CA GLY A 83 -3.54 14.63 13.34
C GLY A 83 -3.14 15.69 14.36
#